data_AF-A0A1I8D524-F1
#
_entry.id   AF-A0A1I8D524-F1
#
_cell.length_a   1.000
_cell.length_b   1.000
_cell.length_c   1.000
_cell.angle_alpha   90.00
_cell.angle_beta   90.00
_cell.angle_gamma   90.00
#
_symmetry.space_group_name_H-M   'P 1'
#
loop_
_entity.id
_entity.type
_entity.pdbx_description
1 polymer ?
#
loop_
_entity_poly.entity_id
_entity_poly.type
_entity_poly.pdbx_seq_one_letter_code
_entity_poly.pdbx_strand_id
1 'polypeptide(L)'
;MENFITAFSVAQDLEMKTLEENLVQQFQANFMIYVENKHYLNFSFKMMERIFDVYFINALDQEFLSSIILDWIDYDCDSRMSYFKWMIETVNIGDLSTNFILEIGSCYAHLFTCITFSSMYVELLDKYYGPLE
;
A
#
# COMPACT_ATOMS: atom_id res chain seq x y z
N MET A 1 -2.83 20.58 1.57
CA MET A 1 -2.84 19.11 1.46
C MET A 1 -3.03 18.42 2.81
N GLU A 2 -2.56 18.97 3.94
CA GLU A 2 -2.99 18.55 5.29
C GLU A 2 -4.52 18.54 5.47
N ASN A 3 -5.21 19.46 4.81
CA ASN A 3 -6.67 19.53 4.81
C ASN A 3 -7.35 18.28 4.24
N PHE A 4 -6.75 17.57 3.25
CA PHE A 4 -7.34 16.37 2.68
C PHE A 4 -7.30 15.21 3.68
N ILE A 5 -6.12 14.92 4.24
CA ILE A 5 -5.92 13.85 5.23
C ILE A 5 -6.81 14.09 6.45
N THR A 6 -6.83 15.33 6.94
CA THR A 6 -7.65 15.72 8.09
C THR A 6 -9.15 15.58 7.77
N ALA A 7 -9.60 16.12 6.63
CA ALA A 7 -11.01 16.02 6.24
C ALA A 7 -11.45 14.58 6.00
N PHE A 8 -10.57 13.75 5.44
CA PHE A 8 -10.83 12.33 5.21
C PHE A 8 -10.97 11.57 6.52
N SER A 9 -10.04 11.79 7.45
CA SER A 9 -10.07 11.17 8.78
C SER A 9 -11.35 11.57 9.53
N VAL A 10 -11.70 12.86 9.52
CA VAL A 10 -12.96 13.35 10.12
C VAL A 10 -14.18 12.73 9.44
N ALA A 11 -14.17 12.59 8.11
CA ALA A 11 -15.27 11.97 7.39
C ALA A 11 -15.43 10.49 7.78
N GLN A 12 -14.34 9.75 7.95
CA GLN A 12 -14.37 8.36 8.41
C GLN A 12 -14.83 8.25 9.86
N ASP A 13 -14.29 9.08 10.75
CA ASP A 13 -14.59 9.04 12.20
C ASP A 13 -16.05 9.43 12.50
N LEU A 14 -16.65 10.31 11.68
CA LEU A 14 -18.04 10.75 11.81
C LEU A 14 -18.99 10.01 10.84
N GLU A 15 -18.53 8.96 10.17
CA GLU A 15 -19.30 8.16 9.20
C GLU A 15 -19.99 8.99 8.10
N MET A 16 -19.36 10.10 7.69
CA MET A 16 -19.88 11.03 6.68
C MET A 16 -19.63 10.51 5.26
N LYS A 17 -20.32 9.43 4.87
CA LYS A 17 -20.10 8.70 3.61
C LYS A 17 -20.03 9.59 2.35
N THR A 18 -20.97 10.52 2.19
CA THR A 18 -20.99 11.43 1.02
C THR A 18 -19.76 12.34 0.97
N LEU A 19 -19.28 12.81 2.12
CA LEU A 19 -18.07 13.62 2.18
C LEU A 19 -16.84 12.76 1.83
N GLU A 20 -16.76 11.57 2.41
CA GLU A 20 -15.70 10.61 2.12
C GLU A 20 -15.63 10.28 0.62
N GLU A 21 -16.75 9.95 -0.01
CA GLU A 21 -16.83 9.66 -1.45
C GLU A 21 -16.36 10.85 -2.31
N ASN A 22 -16.80 12.07 -1.97
CA ASN A 22 -16.36 13.28 -2.67
C ASN A 22 -14.85 13.50 -2.53
N LEU A 23 -14.30 13.25 -1.33
CA LEU A 23 -12.87 13.35 -1.08
C LEU A 23 -12.10 12.30 -1.88
N VAL A 24 -12.58 11.05 -1.95
CA VAL A 24 -11.91 10.03 -2.79
C VAL A 24 -11.92 10.44 -4.26
N GLN A 25 -13.05 10.93 -4.80
CA GLN A 25 -13.10 11.40 -6.19
C GLN A 25 -12.09 12.53 -6.46
N GLN A 26 -11.94 13.46 -5.52
CA GLN A 26 -10.92 14.52 -5.61
C GLN A 26 -9.50 13.95 -5.54
N PHE A 27 -9.26 12.95 -4.69
CA PHE A 27 -7.98 12.24 -4.62
C PHE A 27 -7.66 11.56 -5.94
N GLN A 28 -8.61 10.83 -6.52
CA GLN A 28 -8.46 10.16 -7.82
C GLN A 28 -8.08 11.12 -8.93
N ALA A 29 -8.79 12.26 -9.04
CA ALA A 29 -8.52 13.27 -10.06
C ALA A 29 -7.09 13.86 -9.95
N ASN A 30 -6.46 13.75 -8.78
CA ASN A 30 -5.15 14.33 -8.49
C ASN A 30 -4.14 13.27 -8.01
N PHE A 31 -4.40 11.98 -8.25
CA PHE A 31 -3.68 10.89 -7.59
C PHE A 31 -2.17 10.99 -7.78
N MET A 32 -1.73 11.22 -9.01
CA MET A 32 -0.31 11.36 -9.33
C MET A 32 0.34 12.50 -8.57
N ILE A 33 -0.36 13.62 -8.36
CA ILE A 33 0.15 14.75 -7.57
C ILE A 33 0.35 14.32 -6.10
N TYR A 34 -0.58 13.55 -5.54
CA TYR A 34 -0.45 13.04 -4.17
C TYR A 34 0.73 12.06 -4.03
N VAL A 35 0.97 11.23 -5.05
CA VAL A 35 2.08 10.26 -5.07
C VAL A 35 3.43 10.97 -5.25
N GLU A 36 3.55 11.87 -6.22
CA GLU A 36 4.77 12.64 -6.50
C GLU A 36 5.21 13.46 -5.29
N ASN A 37 4.27 14.03 -4.54
CA ASN A 37 4.54 14.79 -3.32
C ASN A 37 4.61 13.91 -2.06
N LYS A 38 4.56 12.57 -2.20
CA LYS A 38 4.66 11.59 -1.11
C LYS A 38 3.68 11.82 0.06
N HIS A 39 2.52 12.40 -0.19
CA HIS A 39 1.55 12.69 0.87
C HIS A 39 0.94 11.42 1.48
N TYR A 40 0.92 10.33 0.72
CA TYR A 40 0.43 9.03 1.17
C TYR A 40 1.21 8.48 2.37
N LEU A 41 2.46 8.90 2.59
CA LEU A 41 3.27 8.47 3.74
C LEU A 41 2.63 8.78 5.10
N ASN A 42 1.75 9.80 5.15
CA ASN A 42 1.03 10.22 6.34
C ASN A 42 -0.40 9.64 6.44
N PHE A 43 -0.80 8.77 5.52
CA PHE A 43 -2.12 8.16 5.57
C PHE A 43 -2.20 7.15 6.72
N SER A 44 -3.39 7.08 7.35
CA SER A 44 -3.72 6.00 8.26
C SER A 44 -3.96 4.72 7.48
N PHE A 45 -3.89 3.56 8.16
CA PHE A 45 -4.23 2.29 7.52
C PHE A 45 -5.65 2.30 6.92
N LYS A 46 -6.66 2.79 7.66
CA LYS A 46 -8.05 2.90 7.16
C LYS A 46 -8.16 3.74 5.89
N MET A 47 -7.31 4.75 5.74
CA MET A 47 -7.28 5.60 4.56
C MET A 47 -6.58 4.89 3.39
N MET A 48 -5.47 4.19 3.64
CA MET A 48 -4.82 3.32 2.66
C MET A 48 -5.77 2.23 2.16
N GLU A 49 -6.35 1.46 3.07
CA GLU A 49 -7.34 0.41 2.76
C GLU A 49 -8.46 0.97 1.88
N ARG A 50 -9.10 2.07 2.29
CA ARG A 50 -10.22 2.65 1.54
C ARG A 50 -9.84 3.14 0.14
N ILE A 51 -8.69 3.80 0.02
CA ILE A 51 -8.21 4.35 -1.26
C ILE A 51 -7.88 3.20 -2.21
N PHE A 52 -7.11 2.22 -1.75
CA PHE A 52 -6.61 1.15 -2.61
C PHE A 52 -7.69 0.11 -2.92
N ASP A 53 -8.49 -0.34 -1.95
CA ASP A 53 -9.51 -1.39 -2.14
C ASP A 53 -10.59 -1.02 -3.14
N VAL A 54 -11.04 0.23 -3.15
CA VAL A 54 -12.27 0.59 -3.86
C VAL A 54 -12.00 1.20 -5.24
N TYR A 55 -10.82 1.75 -5.46
CA TYR A 55 -10.62 2.67 -6.58
C TYR A 55 -9.40 2.41 -7.46
N PHE A 56 -8.37 1.72 -6.95
CA PHE A 56 -7.11 1.62 -7.68
C PHE A 56 -6.67 0.21 -8.04
N ILE A 57 -7.05 -0.82 -7.28
CA ILE A 57 -6.62 -2.21 -7.52
C ILE A 57 -6.85 -2.69 -8.96
N ASN A 58 -7.94 -2.28 -9.61
CA ASN A 58 -8.24 -2.73 -10.98
C ASN A 58 -7.85 -1.72 -12.08
N ALA A 59 -7.38 -0.53 -11.71
CA ALA A 59 -7.22 0.58 -12.65
C ALA A 59 -5.75 0.96 -12.91
N LEU A 60 -4.83 0.53 -12.03
CA LEU A 60 -3.43 0.90 -12.10
C LEU A 60 -2.51 -0.31 -12.13
N ASP A 61 -1.30 -0.06 -12.60
CA ASP A 61 -0.19 -1.01 -12.58
C ASP A 61 0.07 -1.52 -11.15
N GLN A 62 0.11 -2.85 -11.00
CA GLN A 62 0.21 -3.49 -9.68
C GLN A 62 1.57 -3.26 -9.02
N GLU A 63 2.64 -3.16 -9.79
CA GLU A 63 3.99 -2.88 -9.24
C GLU A 63 4.05 -1.45 -8.72
N PHE A 64 3.45 -0.50 -9.43
CA PHE A 64 3.33 0.89 -8.96
C PHE A 64 2.54 0.99 -7.66
N LEU A 65 1.39 0.31 -7.55
CA LEU A 65 0.62 0.28 -6.32
C LEU A 65 1.38 -0.38 -5.17
N SER A 66 2.02 -1.51 -5.44
CA SER A 66 2.87 -2.23 -4.47
C SER A 66 3.99 -1.32 -3.96
N SER A 67 4.63 -0.56 -4.84
CA SER A 67 5.69 0.39 -4.48
C SER A 67 5.19 1.46 -3.51
N ILE A 68 3.98 2.01 -3.73
CA ILE A 68 3.41 3.01 -2.83
C ILE A 68 3.13 2.42 -1.44
N ILE A 69 2.62 1.18 -1.38
CA ILE A 69 2.34 0.51 -0.10
C ILE A 69 3.63 0.16 0.63
N LEU A 70 4.66 -0.31 -0.09
CA LEU A 70 5.98 -0.59 0.46
C LEU A 70 6.66 0.67 1.01
N ASP A 71 6.67 1.77 0.25
CA ASP A 71 7.19 3.06 0.71
C ASP A 71 6.43 3.54 1.97
N TRP A 72 5.12 3.32 2.03
CA TRP A 72 4.30 3.66 3.20
C TRP A 72 4.64 2.79 4.42
N ILE A 73 4.84 1.49 4.24
CA ILE A 73 5.27 0.59 5.31
C ILE A 73 6.67 0.99 5.81
N ASP A 74 7.60 1.23 4.90
CA ASP A 74 8.99 1.54 5.22
C ASP A 74 9.13 2.83 6.05
N TYR A 75 8.33 3.85 5.72
CA TYR A 75 8.35 5.14 6.41
C TYR A 75 8.06 5.07 7.92
N ASP A 76 7.28 4.08 8.37
CA ASP A 76 7.00 3.81 9.79
C ASP A 76 6.90 2.30 10.00
N CYS A 77 8.03 1.63 9.78
CA CYS A 77 8.09 0.17 9.74
C CYS A 77 7.69 -0.48 11.06
N ASP A 78 7.98 0.16 12.20
CA ASP A 78 7.62 -0.34 13.53
C ASP A 78 6.09 -0.51 13.69
N SER A 79 5.30 0.44 13.19
CA SER A 79 3.85 0.41 13.34
C SER A 79 3.12 -0.24 12.15
N ARG A 80 3.77 -0.29 10.98
CA ARG A 80 3.11 -0.68 9.72
C ARG A 80 3.51 -2.04 9.18
N MET A 81 4.53 -2.68 9.72
CA MET A 81 5.00 -3.98 9.21
C MET A 81 3.89 -5.03 9.13
N SER A 82 2.96 -5.02 10.08
CA SER A 82 1.82 -5.95 10.10
C SER A 82 0.91 -5.86 8.87
N TYR A 83 0.96 -4.75 8.12
CA TYR A 83 0.17 -4.54 6.91
C TYR A 83 0.85 -5.02 5.63
N PHE A 84 2.06 -5.57 5.71
CA PHE A 84 2.70 -6.19 4.54
C PHE A 84 1.89 -7.39 4.01
N LYS A 85 1.27 -8.16 4.91
CA LYS A 85 0.33 -9.20 4.50
C LYS A 85 -0.90 -8.65 3.78
N TRP A 86 -1.44 -7.53 4.26
CA TRP A 86 -2.55 -6.86 3.57
C TRP A 86 -2.14 -6.50 2.15
N MET A 87 -0.96 -5.92 1.93
CA MET A 87 -0.44 -5.65 0.59
C MET A 87 -0.45 -6.92 -0.30
N ILE A 88 0.11 -8.04 0.18
CA ILE A 88 0.16 -9.33 -0.55
C ILE A 88 -1.25 -9.84 -0.92
N GLU A 89 -2.24 -9.60 -0.07
CA GLU A 89 -3.64 -9.99 -0.30
C GLU A 89 -4.38 -9.02 -1.22
N THR A 90 -4.00 -7.74 -1.19
CA THR A 90 -4.60 -6.64 -1.95
C THR A 90 -4.11 -6.58 -3.39
N VAL A 91 -2.82 -6.81 -3.63
CA VAL A 91 -2.24 -6.75 -4.99
C VAL A 91 -2.35 -8.09 -5.69
N ASN A 92 -2.63 -8.05 -7.00
CA ASN A 92 -2.57 -9.28 -7.80
C ASN A 92 -1.12 -9.67 -8.03
N ILE A 93 -0.59 -10.54 -7.17
CA ILE A 93 0.80 -11.03 -7.23
C ILE A 93 1.15 -11.63 -8.60
N GLY A 94 0.17 -12.20 -9.32
CA GLY A 94 0.39 -12.75 -10.65
C GLY A 94 0.76 -11.69 -11.70
N ASP A 95 0.47 -10.43 -11.44
CA ASP A 95 0.80 -9.29 -12.31
C ASP A 95 2.13 -8.62 -11.94
N LEU A 96 2.79 -9.06 -10.85
CA LEU A 96 4.12 -8.58 -10.48
C LEU A 96 5.19 -9.30 -11.31
N SER A 97 6.22 -8.59 -11.74
CA SER A 97 7.37 -9.18 -12.39
C SER A 97 8.33 -9.83 -11.40
N THR A 98 9.04 -10.84 -11.88
CA THR A 98 10.18 -11.47 -11.19
C THR A 98 11.17 -10.42 -10.67
N ASN A 99 11.50 -9.43 -11.50
CA ASN A 99 12.47 -8.39 -11.14
C ASN A 99 11.95 -7.55 -9.98
N PHE A 100 10.68 -7.11 -10.03
CA PHE A 100 10.09 -6.33 -8.96
C PHE A 100 10.09 -7.09 -7.63
N ILE A 101 9.72 -8.38 -7.64
CA ILE A 101 9.74 -9.21 -6.42
C ILE A 101 11.16 -9.31 -5.84
N LEU A 102 12.17 -9.53 -6.68
CA LEU A 102 13.57 -9.56 -6.24
C LEU A 102 14.06 -8.19 -5.75
N GLU A 103 13.58 -7.10 -6.36
CA GLU A 103 13.86 -5.74 -5.93
C GLU A 103 13.30 -5.47 -4.53
N ILE A 104 12.13 -6.01 -4.16
CA ILE A 104 11.62 -5.91 -2.78
C ILE A 104 12.66 -6.46 -1.79
N GLY A 105 13.22 -7.64 -2.09
CA GLY A 105 14.23 -8.28 -1.25
C GLY A 105 15.52 -7.48 -1.05
N SER A 106 15.89 -6.66 -2.04
CA SER A 106 17.13 -5.87 -2.02
C SER A 106 16.93 -4.43 -1.54
N CYS A 107 15.89 -3.74 -2.01
CA CYS A 107 15.58 -2.37 -1.65
C CYS A 107 15.08 -2.23 -0.21
N TYR A 108 14.42 -3.27 0.32
CA TYR A 108 13.89 -3.30 1.68
C TYR A 108 14.62 -4.31 2.57
N ALA A 109 15.90 -4.56 2.29
CA ALA A 109 16.72 -5.55 2.99
C ALA A 109 16.76 -5.34 4.51
N HIS A 110 16.65 -4.10 5.00
CA HIS A 110 16.62 -3.80 6.43
C HIS A 110 15.35 -4.30 7.12
N LEU A 111 14.24 -4.45 6.40
CA LEU A 111 12.98 -4.97 6.92
C LEU A 111 13.07 -6.47 7.27
N PHE A 112 14.03 -7.22 6.70
CA PHE A 112 14.25 -8.64 7.03
C PHE A 112 14.74 -8.89 8.45
N THR A 113 15.20 -7.84 9.15
CA THR A 113 15.45 -7.95 10.60
C THR A 113 14.17 -8.23 11.39
N CYS A 114 13.01 -7.94 10.81
CA CYS A 114 11.71 -8.35 11.30
C CYS A 114 11.36 -9.76 10.78
N ILE A 115 11.18 -10.70 11.70
CA ILE A 115 10.83 -12.09 11.36
C ILE A 115 9.49 -12.16 10.60
N THR A 116 8.54 -11.29 10.95
CA THR A 116 7.23 -11.21 10.31
C THR A 116 7.35 -10.84 8.84
N PHE A 117 8.17 -9.85 8.51
CA PHE A 117 8.42 -9.47 7.11
C PHE A 117 9.09 -10.61 6.35
N SER A 118 10.14 -11.20 6.94
CA SER A 118 10.87 -12.31 6.33
C SER A 118 9.96 -13.48 6.00
N SER A 119 9.10 -13.90 6.94
CA SER A 119 8.12 -14.96 6.72
C SER A 119 7.14 -14.62 5.61
N MET A 120 6.58 -13.41 5.62
CA MET A 120 5.63 -12.98 4.59
C MET A 120 6.28 -12.81 3.20
N TYR A 121 7.54 -12.40 3.14
CA TYR A 121 8.28 -12.32 1.87
C TYR A 121 8.58 -13.71 1.33
N VAL A 122 8.87 -14.69 2.19
CA VAL A 122 8.96 -16.10 1.78
C VAL A 122 7.61 -16.61 1.26
N GLU A 123 6.49 -16.28 1.93
CA GLU A 123 5.14 -16.61 1.43
C GLU A 123 4.87 -15.99 0.04
N LEU A 124 5.32 -14.77 -0.20
CA LEU A 124 5.25 -14.11 -1.51
C LEU A 124 6.07 -14.89 -2.56
N LEU A 125 7.32 -15.27 -2.23
CA LEU A 125 8.17 -16.07 -3.11
C LEU A 125 7.57 -17.43 -3.42
N ASP A 126 7.06 -18.15 -2.41
CA ASP A 126 6.41 -19.46 -2.58
C ASP A 126 5.15 -19.35 -3.44
N LYS A 127 4.36 -18.29 -3.27
CA LYS A 127 3.16 -18.05 -4.09
C LYS A 127 3.52 -17.72 -5.54
N TYR A 128 4.65 -17.08 -5.78
CA TYR A 128 5.06 -16.65 -7.12
C TYR A 128 5.84 -17.72 -7.89
N TYR A 129 6.84 -18.35 -7.25
CA TYR A 129 7.72 -19.34 -7.89
C TYR A 129 7.24 -20.79 -7.67
N GLY A 130 6.29 -21.02 -6.77
CA GLY A 130 5.99 -22.34 -6.23
C GLY A 130 6.92 -22.69 -5.06
N PRO A 131 6.68 -23.82 -4.37
CA PRO A 131 7.52 -24.24 -3.25
C PRO A 131 8.98 -24.38 -3.69
N LEU A 132 9.89 -23.75 -2.96
CA LEU A 132 11.33 -23.93 -3.12
C LEU A 132 11.71 -25.36 -2.66
N GLU A 133 11.92 -26.27 -3.61
CA GLU A 133 12.46 -27.62 -3.37
C GLU A 133 13.94 -27.63 -2.98
#